data_AF-A0A060SCM6-F1
#
_entry.id   AF-A0A060SCM6-F1
#
_cell.length_a   1.000
_cell.length_b   1.000
_cell.length_c   1.000
_cell.angle_alpha   90.00
_cell.angle_beta   90.00
_cell.angle_gamma   90.00
#
_symmetry.space_group_name_H-M   'P 1'
#
loop_
_entity.id
_entity.type
_entity.pdbx_description
1 polymer ?
#
loop_
_entity_poly.entity_id
_entity_poly.type
_entity_poly.pdbx_seq_one_letter_code
_entity_poly.pdbx_strand_id
1 'polypeptide(L)'
;MELPRALRKPLTLSVSRARQNFKAHLKVRAAEHWRTSTCGTHMVDIDPALPSKAFDELLVSLPRRHANLLIQLRVGHVPLQAYFARIGNAADATCPTCREEPESVAHYLLRCSTYTIHRAVHFLPLGFSGRNLRTLLNMEDALRPLFKFINATGRLRRTFGELADITMSGDSEA
;
A
#
# COMPACT_ATOMS: atom_id res chain seq x y z
N MET A 1 -21.46 50.70 -20.93
CA MET A 1 -21.12 50.13 -22.26
C MET A 1 -21.72 48.74 -22.35
N GLU A 2 -22.73 48.53 -23.20
CA GLU A 2 -23.29 47.20 -23.43
C GLU A 2 -22.46 46.43 -24.47
N LEU A 3 -22.26 45.12 -24.26
CA LEU A 3 -21.62 44.27 -25.27
C LEU A 3 -22.43 44.25 -26.58
N PRO A 4 -21.77 44.22 -27.76
CA PRO A 4 -22.44 44.07 -29.06
C PRO A 4 -23.32 42.82 -29.13
N ARG A 5 -24.47 42.90 -29.82
CA ARG A 5 -25.51 41.86 -29.89
C ARG A 5 -24.98 40.45 -30.27
N ALA A 6 -23.94 40.38 -31.09
CA ALA A 6 -23.29 39.13 -31.51
C ALA A 6 -22.56 38.39 -30.36
N LEU A 7 -22.04 39.13 -29.38
CA LEU A 7 -21.28 38.60 -28.25
C LEU A 7 -22.13 38.40 -26.99
N ARG A 8 -23.45 38.65 -27.08
CA ARG A 8 -24.40 38.38 -25.98
C ARG A 8 -24.83 36.92 -25.90
N LYS A 9 -24.58 36.13 -26.95
CA LYS A 9 -24.85 34.69 -26.94
C LYS A 9 -23.78 33.96 -26.12
N PRO A 10 -24.14 33.05 -25.20
CA PRO A 10 -23.16 32.27 -24.47
C PRO A 10 -22.31 31.46 -25.45
N LEU A 11 -21.00 31.46 -25.24
CA LEU A 11 -20.07 30.68 -26.03
C LEU A 11 -20.48 29.20 -26.00
N THR A 12 -20.52 28.54 -27.16
CA THR A 12 -20.75 27.10 -27.21
C THR A 12 -19.63 26.39 -26.45
N LEU A 13 -19.98 25.56 -25.47
CA LEU A 13 -19.01 24.73 -24.75
C LEU A 13 -18.20 23.91 -25.76
N SER A 14 -16.88 24.07 -25.75
CA SER A 14 -16.03 23.23 -26.58
C SER A 14 -16.16 21.77 -26.13
N VAL A 15 -16.18 20.84 -27.09
CA VAL A 15 -16.25 19.40 -26.80
C VAL A 15 -15.15 18.98 -25.83
N SER A 16 -13.96 19.56 -25.97
CA SER A 16 -12.83 19.34 -25.04
C SER A 16 -13.19 19.75 -23.61
N ARG A 17 -13.73 20.95 -23.41
CA ARG A 17 -14.12 21.43 -22.08
C ARG A 17 -15.27 20.60 -21.49
N ALA A 18 -16.23 20.19 -22.30
CA ALA A 18 -17.30 19.28 -21.86
C ALA A 18 -16.74 17.93 -21.37
N ARG A 19 -15.79 17.33 -22.09
CA ARG A 19 -15.10 16.09 -21.68
C ARG A 19 -14.30 16.27 -20.40
N GLN A 20 -13.58 17.39 -20.24
CA GLN A 20 -12.82 17.69 -19.02
C GLN A 20 -13.73 17.81 -17.81
N ASN A 21 -14.85 18.55 -17.94
CA ASN A 21 -15.85 18.68 -16.88
C ASN A 21 -16.44 17.32 -16.51
N PHE A 22 -16.82 16.51 -17.49
CA PHE A 22 -17.35 15.17 -17.25
C PHE A 22 -16.33 14.26 -16.56
N LYS A 23 -15.06 14.29 -16.99
CA LYS A 23 -13.97 13.53 -16.36
C LYS A 23 -13.73 13.99 -14.92
N ALA A 24 -13.80 15.29 -14.64
CA ALA A 24 -13.69 15.81 -13.27
C ALA A 24 -14.84 15.29 -12.39
N HIS A 25 -16.06 15.32 -12.89
CA HIS A 25 -17.23 14.76 -12.20
C HIS A 25 -17.08 13.26 -11.93
N LEU A 26 -16.61 12.48 -12.91
CA LEU A 26 -16.33 11.05 -12.73
C LEU A 26 -15.28 10.78 -11.65
N LYS A 27 -14.22 11.59 -11.58
CA LYS A 27 -13.20 11.46 -10.52
C LYS A 27 -13.78 11.67 -9.13
N VAL A 28 -14.63 12.67 -8.94
CA VAL A 28 -15.30 12.92 -7.65
C VAL A 28 -16.19 11.75 -7.27
N ARG A 29 -17.03 11.28 -8.20
CA ARG A 29 -17.91 10.13 -7.97
C ARG A 29 -17.14 8.84 -7.67
N ALA A 30 -16.05 8.58 -8.39
CA ALA A 30 -15.20 7.43 -8.17
C ALA A 30 -14.52 7.49 -6.79
N ALA A 31 -14.05 8.67 -6.37
CA ALA A 31 -13.47 8.85 -5.04
C ALA A 31 -14.48 8.62 -3.93
N GLU A 32 -15.71 9.11 -4.10
CA GLU A 32 -16.79 8.88 -3.13
C GLU A 32 -17.17 7.41 -3.05
N HIS A 33 -17.32 6.75 -4.20
CA HIS A 33 -17.61 5.32 -4.25
C HIS A 33 -16.51 4.48 -3.59
N TRP A 34 -15.24 4.83 -3.82
CA TRP A 34 -14.11 4.17 -3.16
C TRP A 34 -14.20 4.31 -1.64
N ARG A 35 -14.31 5.54 -1.13
CA ARG A 35 -14.34 5.82 0.33
C ARG A 35 -15.51 5.14 1.05
N THR A 36 -16.64 5.00 0.38
CA THR A 36 -17.84 4.37 0.94
C THR A 36 -17.86 2.84 0.80
N SER A 37 -16.97 2.27 -0.01
CA SER A 37 -16.87 0.82 -0.17
C SER A 37 -16.25 0.14 1.06
N THR A 38 -16.60 -1.12 1.31
CA THR A 38 -16.02 -1.92 2.41
C THR A 38 -14.50 -2.05 2.31
N CYS A 39 -13.96 -2.20 1.10
CA CYS A 39 -12.51 -2.26 0.89
C CYS A 39 -11.86 -0.90 1.16
N GLY A 40 -12.51 0.19 0.75
CA GLY A 40 -12.03 1.55 1.00
C GLY A 40 -11.96 1.87 2.48
N THR A 41 -13.01 1.56 3.25
CA THR A 41 -13.03 1.81 4.70
C THR A 41 -11.94 1.05 5.43
N HIS A 42 -11.69 -0.21 5.06
CA HIS A 42 -10.60 -1.00 5.66
C HIS A 42 -9.21 -0.48 5.26
N MET A 43 -9.07 0.05 4.04
CA MET A 43 -7.77 0.52 3.54
C MET A 43 -7.37 1.89 4.10
N VAL A 44 -8.31 2.68 4.64
CA VAL A 44 -8.04 4.01 5.24
C VAL A 44 -6.99 3.95 6.35
N ASP A 45 -6.97 2.88 7.14
CA ASP A 45 -5.98 2.71 8.21
C ASP A 45 -4.55 2.65 7.65
N ILE A 46 -4.39 1.94 6.53
CA ILE A 46 -3.11 1.75 5.85
C ILE A 46 -2.77 2.97 4.99
N ASP A 47 -3.70 3.50 4.21
CA ASP A 47 -3.48 4.60 3.27
C ASP A 47 -4.72 5.49 3.14
N PRO A 48 -4.78 6.58 3.92
CA PRO A 48 -5.88 7.53 3.87
C PRO A 48 -5.83 8.42 2.63
N ALA A 49 -4.72 8.42 1.88
CA ALA A 49 -4.60 9.22 0.67
C ALA A 49 -5.34 8.58 -0.52
N LEU A 50 -5.78 7.33 -0.42
CA LEU A 50 -6.55 6.69 -1.50
C LEU A 50 -7.86 7.44 -1.78
N PRO A 51 -8.25 7.58 -3.06
CA PRO A 51 -7.63 6.99 -4.26
C PRO A 51 -6.61 7.92 -4.95
N SER A 52 -5.53 8.31 -4.27
CA SER A 52 -4.38 9.01 -4.88
C SER A 52 -3.53 8.08 -5.76
N LYS A 53 -2.67 8.70 -6.58
CA LYS A 53 -1.68 8.01 -7.43
C LYS A 53 -0.35 7.72 -6.73
N ALA A 54 -0.15 8.21 -5.51
CA ALA A 54 1.14 8.13 -4.83
C ALA A 54 1.63 6.68 -4.69
N PHE A 55 0.71 5.74 -4.44
CA PHE A 55 1.06 4.32 -4.39
C PHE A 55 1.38 3.73 -5.76
N ASP A 56 0.67 4.15 -6.82
CA ASP A 56 0.97 3.67 -8.17
C ASP A 56 2.39 4.10 -8.57
N GLU A 57 2.77 5.33 -8.24
CA GLU A 57 4.12 5.86 -8.46
C GLU A 57 5.17 5.05 -7.67
N LEU A 58 4.89 4.71 -6.42
CA LEU A 58 5.73 3.84 -5.59
C LEU A 58 5.87 2.41 -6.17
N LEU A 59 4.81 1.87 -6.77
CA LEU A 59 4.85 0.54 -7.37
C LEU A 59 5.64 0.48 -8.67
N VAL A 60 5.61 1.56 -9.47
CA VAL A 60 6.30 1.63 -10.76
C VAL A 60 7.82 1.56 -10.61
N SER A 61 8.37 2.08 -9.50
CA SER A 61 9.81 2.00 -9.22
C SER A 61 10.28 0.62 -8.73
N LEU A 62 9.34 -0.27 -8.36
CA LEU A 62 9.67 -1.58 -7.79
C LEU A 62 9.76 -2.69 -8.84
N PRO A 63 10.68 -3.66 -8.65
CA PRO A 63 10.62 -4.90 -9.41
C PRO A 63 9.27 -5.61 -9.19
N ARG A 64 8.76 -6.27 -10.23
CA ARG A 64 7.41 -6.88 -10.24
C ARG A 64 7.12 -7.77 -9.02
N ARG A 65 8.12 -8.51 -8.52
CA ARG A 65 7.97 -9.40 -7.35
C ARG A 65 7.75 -8.61 -6.06
N HIS A 66 8.53 -7.56 -5.85
CA HIS A 66 8.42 -6.64 -4.71
C HIS A 66 7.09 -5.89 -4.74
N ALA A 67 6.70 -5.38 -5.91
CA ALA A 67 5.41 -4.73 -6.12
C ALA A 67 4.23 -5.67 -5.78
N ASN A 68 4.25 -6.91 -6.29
CA ASN A 68 3.21 -7.90 -5.98
C ASN A 68 3.13 -8.22 -4.47
N LEU A 69 4.28 -8.43 -3.82
CA LEU A 69 4.33 -8.67 -2.38
C LEU A 69 3.78 -7.47 -1.59
N LEU A 70 4.18 -6.24 -1.96
CA LEU A 70 3.72 -5.02 -1.29
C LEU A 70 2.19 -4.85 -1.42
N ILE A 71 1.65 -5.09 -2.61
CA ILE A 71 0.19 -5.09 -2.85
C ILE A 71 -0.48 -6.11 -1.91
N GLN A 72 0.01 -7.36 -1.88
CA GLN A 72 -0.57 -8.41 -1.04
C GLN A 72 -0.49 -8.10 0.45
N LEU A 73 0.60 -7.49 0.92
CA LEU A 73 0.73 -7.02 2.30
C LEU A 73 -0.31 -5.93 2.61
N ARG A 74 -0.51 -4.98 1.70
CA ARG A 74 -1.49 -3.89 1.90
C ARG A 74 -2.92 -4.38 1.94
N VAL A 75 -3.30 -5.31 1.06
CA VAL A 75 -4.67 -5.83 1.05
C VAL A 75 -4.90 -6.96 2.07
N GLY A 76 -3.85 -7.50 2.69
CA GLY A 76 -3.96 -8.65 3.59
C GLY A 76 -4.26 -9.98 2.86
N HIS A 77 -3.81 -10.08 1.61
CA HIS A 77 -3.88 -11.29 0.77
C HIS A 77 -2.52 -11.99 0.65
N VAL A 78 -1.66 -11.80 1.66
CA VAL A 78 -0.35 -12.45 1.76
C VAL A 78 -0.52 -13.85 2.38
N PRO A 79 0.32 -14.85 2.05
CA PRO A 79 0.26 -16.22 2.59
C PRO A 79 0.69 -16.33 4.08
N LEU A 80 -0.01 -15.59 4.94
CA LEU A 80 0.02 -15.68 6.39
C LEU A 80 -1.21 -16.45 6.89
N GLN A 81 -1.12 -16.97 8.11
CA GLN A 81 -2.12 -17.87 8.65
C GLN A 81 -3.52 -17.26 8.74
N ALA A 82 -3.64 -15.96 9.08
CA ALA A 82 -4.95 -15.29 9.10
C ALA A 82 -5.62 -15.27 7.71
N TYR A 83 -4.83 -15.11 6.64
CA TYR A 83 -5.37 -15.19 5.28
C TYR A 83 -5.78 -16.63 4.92
N PHE A 84 -4.96 -17.62 5.27
CA PHE A 84 -5.29 -19.02 5.01
C PHE A 84 -6.56 -19.49 5.72
N ALA A 85 -6.75 -19.11 6.98
CA ALA A 85 -7.98 -19.39 7.71
C ALA A 85 -9.20 -18.71 7.05
N ARG A 86 -9.06 -17.45 6.62
CA ARG A 86 -10.12 -16.69 5.92
C ARG A 86 -10.59 -17.37 4.62
N ILE A 87 -9.71 -18.05 3.90
CA ILE A 87 -10.06 -18.76 2.65
C ILE A 87 -10.33 -20.26 2.85
N GLY A 88 -10.36 -20.74 4.10
CA GLY A 88 -10.61 -22.15 4.42
C GLY A 88 -9.46 -23.11 4.11
N ASN A 89 -8.25 -22.60 3.82
CA ASN A 89 -7.06 -23.43 3.56
C ASN A 89 -6.33 -23.84 4.85
N ALA A 90 -6.75 -23.31 6.00
CA ALA A 90 -6.25 -23.72 7.30
C ALA A 90 -7.36 -23.72 8.35
N ALA A 91 -7.23 -24.62 9.34
CA ALA A 91 -8.21 -24.76 10.42
C ALA A 91 -8.15 -23.61 11.44
N ASP A 92 -6.98 -23.00 11.63
CA ASP A 92 -6.75 -21.93 12.60
C ASP A 92 -5.90 -20.81 11.98
N ALA A 93 -6.14 -19.57 12.42
CA ALA A 93 -5.44 -18.35 12.07
C ALA A 93 -4.18 -18.11 12.91
N THR A 94 -3.97 -18.86 13.99
CA THR A 94 -2.87 -18.66 14.96
C THR A 94 -1.48 -18.68 14.32
N CYS A 95 -0.63 -17.75 14.73
CA CYS A 95 0.75 -17.66 14.23
C CYS A 95 1.54 -18.94 14.51
N PRO A 96 2.13 -19.59 13.48
CA PRO A 96 2.84 -20.85 13.67
C PRO A 96 4.14 -20.69 14.47
N THR A 97 4.69 -19.47 14.54
CA THR A 97 5.96 -19.20 15.21
C THR A 97 5.80 -18.80 16.67
N CYS A 98 4.92 -17.83 16.99
CA CYS A 98 4.72 -17.40 18.39
C CYS A 98 3.55 -18.11 19.09
N ARG A 99 2.56 -18.62 18.34
CA ARG A 99 1.37 -19.32 18.86
C ARG A 99 0.47 -18.51 19.82
N GLU A 100 0.57 -17.19 19.81
CA GLU A 100 -0.16 -16.32 20.75
C GLU A 100 -1.39 -15.63 20.14
N GLU A 101 -1.30 -15.21 18.86
CA GLU A 101 -2.31 -14.39 18.19
C GLU A 101 -2.46 -14.84 16.72
N PRO A 102 -3.61 -14.58 16.06
CA PRO A 102 -3.73 -14.70 14.61
C PRO A 102 -2.61 -14.01 13.81
N GLU A 103 -2.05 -14.71 12.82
CA GLU A 103 -0.97 -14.19 11.97
C GLU A 103 -1.50 -13.23 10.91
N SER A 104 -1.86 -12.02 11.34
CA SER A 104 -2.16 -10.90 10.46
C SER A 104 -0.88 -10.21 9.96
N VAL A 105 -1.00 -9.35 8.94
CA VAL A 105 0.13 -8.52 8.48
C VAL A 105 0.65 -7.62 9.61
N ALA A 106 -0.25 -7.01 10.38
CA ALA A 106 0.12 -6.19 11.53
C ALA A 106 0.85 -7.02 12.61
N HIS A 107 0.36 -8.24 12.89
CA HIS A 107 1.04 -9.14 13.82
C HIS A 107 2.45 -9.48 13.32
N TYR A 108 2.58 -9.95 12.08
CA TYR A 108 3.84 -10.35 11.47
C TYR A 108 4.88 -9.20 11.47
N LEU A 109 4.48 -8.01 11.00
CA LEU A 109 5.40 -6.88 10.83
C LEU A 109 5.69 -6.13 12.13
N LEU A 110 4.78 -6.10 13.11
CA LEU A 110 4.90 -5.20 14.25
C LEU A 110 4.93 -5.90 15.62
N ARG A 111 4.26 -7.05 15.79
CA ARG A 111 3.99 -7.60 17.13
C ARG A 111 4.64 -8.95 17.42
N CYS A 112 4.79 -9.81 16.42
CA CYS A 112 5.22 -11.20 16.61
C CYS A 112 6.51 -11.31 17.44
N SER A 113 6.46 -11.98 18.59
CA SER A 113 7.58 -12.08 19.52
C SER A 113 8.80 -12.76 18.89
N THR A 114 8.59 -13.75 18.02
CA THR A 114 9.63 -14.46 17.26
C THR A 114 10.52 -13.50 16.45
N TYR A 115 9.95 -12.45 15.86
CA TYR A 115 10.68 -11.56 14.95
C TYR A 115 11.18 -10.28 15.61
N THR A 116 11.23 -10.23 16.94
CA THR A 116 11.65 -9.03 17.68
C THR A 116 13.06 -8.57 17.31
N ILE A 117 14.01 -9.51 17.22
CA ILE A 117 15.40 -9.19 16.84
C ILE A 117 15.47 -8.71 15.39
N HIS A 118 14.76 -9.37 14.46
CA HIS A 118 14.71 -8.94 13.07
C HIS A 118 14.15 -7.51 12.92
N ARG A 119 13.08 -7.17 13.66
CA ARG A 119 12.55 -5.80 13.68
C ARG A 119 13.57 -4.82 14.25
N ALA A 120 14.25 -5.18 15.34
CA ALA A 120 15.27 -4.32 15.93
C ALA A 120 16.45 -4.08 14.98
N VAL A 121 16.84 -5.06 14.16
CA VAL A 121 17.94 -4.86 13.19
C VAL A 121 17.48 -4.04 11.99
N HIS A 122 16.32 -4.37 11.41
CA HIS A 122 15.92 -3.79 10.13
C HIS A 122 15.12 -2.49 10.27
N PHE A 123 14.34 -2.29 11.33
CA PHE A 123 13.51 -1.10 11.51
C PHE A 123 14.12 -0.05 12.43
N LEU A 124 15.28 -0.31 13.05
CA LEU A 124 15.98 0.70 13.86
C LEU A 124 16.28 2.00 13.09
N PRO A 125 16.75 1.97 11.83
CA PRO A 125 17.00 3.21 11.08
C PRO A 125 15.73 4.06 10.86
N LEU A 126 14.56 3.43 10.88
CA LEU A 126 13.27 4.11 10.69
C LEU A 126 12.73 4.72 12.00
N GLY A 127 13.38 4.48 13.14
CA GLY A 127 12.96 4.99 14.45
C GLY A 127 11.51 4.63 14.79
N PHE A 128 10.73 5.62 15.23
CA PHE A 128 9.30 5.44 15.55
C PHE A 128 8.46 5.07 14.32
N SER A 129 8.85 5.56 13.13
CA SER A 129 8.17 5.23 11.87
C SER A 129 8.28 3.75 11.53
N GLY A 130 9.28 3.03 12.06
CA GLY A 130 9.39 1.58 11.90
C GLY A 130 8.32 0.77 12.64
N ARG A 131 7.50 1.40 13.49
CA ARG A 131 6.46 0.74 14.31
C ARG A 131 5.04 0.98 13.81
N ASN A 132 4.88 1.55 12.61
CA ASN A 132 3.57 1.85 12.03
C ASN A 132 3.41 1.11 10.69
N LEU A 133 2.24 0.52 10.47
CA LEU A 133 1.96 -0.21 9.24
C LEU A 133 1.87 0.74 8.03
N ARG A 134 1.27 1.93 8.22
CA ARG A 134 1.12 2.95 7.18
C ARG A 134 2.46 3.40 6.63
N THR A 135 3.43 3.60 7.51
CA THR A 135 4.76 4.06 7.13
C THR A 135 5.53 2.97 6.39
N LEU A 136 5.54 1.74 6.94
CA LEU A 136 6.23 0.59 6.33
C LEU A 136 5.70 0.23 4.94
N LEU A 137 4.39 0.40 4.69
CA LEU A 137 3.76 -0.03 3.44
C LEU A 137 3.58 1.07 2.39
N ASN A 138 3.82 2.35 2.72
CA ASN A 138 3.62 3.46 1.79
C ASN A 138 4.82 4.41 1.63
N MET A 139 5.85 4.34 2.47
CA MET A 139 7.05 5.17 2.29
C MET A 139 8.16 4.43 1.58
N GLU A 140 8.75 5.07 0.57
CA GLU A 140 9.84 4.52 -0.24
C GLU A 140 11.05 4.14 0.61
N ASP A 141 11.47 5.01 1.53
CA ASP A 141 12.60 4.79 2.44
C ASP A 141 12.41 3.56 3.34
N ALA A 142 11.16 3.17 3.61
CA ALA A 142 10.85 2.02 4.46
C ALA A 142 10.83 0.69 3.69
N LEU A 143 10.72 0.72 2.36
CA LEU A 143 10.57 -0.49 1.55
C LEU A 143 11.84 -1.36 1.55
N ARG A 144 13.01 -0.75 1.42
CA ARG A 144 14.29 -1.49 1.47
C ARG A 144 14.46 -2.23 2.80
N PRO A 145 14.33 -1.56 3.97
CA PRO A 145 14.29 -2.22 5.27
C PRO A 145 13.22 -3.31 5.38
N LEU A 146 12.01 -3.07 4.86
CA LEU A 146 10.91 -4.03 4.89
C LEU A 146 11.25 -5.32 4.13
N PHE A 147 11.78 -5.23 2.91
CA PHE A 147 12.13 -6.43 2.15
C PHE A 147 13.30 -7.18 2.76
N LYS A 148 14.29 -6.47 3.34
CA LYS A 148 15.37 -7.11 4.11
C LYS A 148 14.85 -7.86 5.33
N PHE A 149 13.91 -7.26 6.07
CA PHE A 149 13.21 -7.93 7.16
C PHE A 149 12.51 -9.21 6.67
N ILE A 150 11.73 -9.13 5.58
CA ILE A 150 11.00 -10.29 5.04
C ILE A 150 11.92 -11.42 4.60
N ASN A 151 13.06 -11.10 3.98
CA ASN A 151 14.08 -12.08 3.64
C ASN A 151 14.70 -12.72 4.89
N ALA A 152 15.04 -11.90 5.89
CA ALA A 152 15.69 -12.36 7.10
C ALA A 152 14.79 -13.25 7.97
N THR A 153 13.48 -13.00 8.01
CA THR A 153 12.54 -13.88 8.71
C THR A 153 12.32 -15.20 7.99
N GLY A 154 12.51 -15.25 6.67
CA GLY A 154 12.24 -16.40 5.82
C GLY A 154 10.76 -16.81 5.74
N ARG A 155 9.85 -16.10 6.42
CA ARG A 155 8.44 -16.50 6.59
C ARG A 155 7.70 -16.66 5.26
N LEU A 156 8.06 -15.83 4.28
CA LEU A 156 7.42 -15.77 2.96
C LEU A 156 8.29 -16.38 1.84
N ARG A 157 9.44 -16.98 2.19
CA ARG A 157 10.41 -17.52 1.22
C ARG A 157 9.82 -18.62 0.34
N ARG A 158 8.89 -19.43 0.87
CA ARG A 158 8.23 -20.49 0.11
C ARG A 158 7.42 -19.97 -1.08
N THR A 159 6.83 -18.78 -0.96
CA THR A 159 5.93 -18.23 -2.00
C THR A 159 6.63 -17.22 -2.89
N PHE A 160 7.49 -16.36 -2.32
CA PHE A 160 8.13 -15.27 -3.06
C PHE A 160 9.61 -15.53 -3.40
N GLY A 161 10.19 -16.60 -2.86
CA GLY A 161 11.62 -16.85 -2.93
C GLY A 161 12.41 -15.83 -2.11
N GLU A 162 13.69 -15.69 -2.44
CA GLU A 162 14.57 -14.66 -1.89
C GLU A 162 14.44 -13.39 -2.73
N LEU A 163 14.10 -12.27 -2.08
CA LEU A 163 13.92 -11.00 -2.76
C LEU A 163 15.28 -10.35 -2.99
N ALA A 164 15.53 -9.85 -4.20
CA ALA A 164 16.74 -9.08 -4.47
C ALA A 164 16.75 -7.77 -3.66
N ASP A 165 17.94 -7.32 -3.27
CA ASP A 165 18.11 -6.00 -2.69
C ASP A 165 17.73 -4.92 -3.71
N ILE A 166 16.83 -4.01 -3.33
CA ILE A 166 16.45 -2.86 -4.15
C ILE A 166 17.41 -1.70 -3.85
N THR A 167 17.88 -1.00 -4.87
CA THR A 167 18.57 0.30 -4.73
C THR A 167 17.56 1.39 -5.04
N MET A 168 17.05 2.06 -4.01
CA MET A 168 16.15 3.21 -4.20
C MET A 168 16.99 4.49 -4.25
N SER A 169 16.57 5.45 -5.06
CA SER A 169 17.34 6.61 -5.54
C SER A 169 17.60 7.70 -4.49
N GLY A 170 17.91 7.31 -3.25
CA GLY A 170 18.32 8.18 -2.14
C GLY A 170 19.71 7.87 -1.57
N ASP A 171 20.34 6.75 -1.95
CA ASP A 171 21.69 6.37 -1.49
C ASP A 171 22.82 7.18 -2.21
N SER A 172 22.48 8.26 -2.91
CA SER A 172 23.43 9.16 -3.60
C SER A 172 23.50 10.53 -2.93
N GLU A 173 23.82 10.58 -1.64
CA GLU A 173 24.62 11.68 -1.10
C GLU A 173 25.29 11.22 0.19
N ALA A 174 26.62 11.18 0.11
CA ALA A 174 27.56 10.92 1.20
C ALA A 174 27.83 12.19 1.99
#